data_AF-A0A7C4J5C7-F1
#
_entry.id   AF-A0A7C4J5C7-F1
#
_cell.length_a   1.000
_cell.length_b   1.000
_cell.length_c   1.000
_cell.angle_alpha   90.00
_cell.angle_beta   90.00
_cell.angle_gamma   90.00
#
_symmetry.space_group_name_H-M   'P 1'
#
loop_
_entity.id
_entity.type
_entity.pdbx_description
1 polymer ?
#
loop_
_entity_poly.entity_id
_entity_poly.type
_entity_poly.pdbx_seq_one_letter_code
_entity_poly.pdbx_strand_id
1 'polypeptide(L)'
;MTPATNTPGGDRPYIMHSPDDQAVLSALRFLARTGSQIDAFRQQLKRAASLPVVSFVECRYYGSDLYVCVCLETDVAEGKTLTWWLDITPKDVGWRVEASVLWNGRDVVAQVPGQLLPDFQAVQQAVPEMLKQLLDAGGHALARARQPATAPPDDSLSTRALD
;
A
#
# COMPACT_ATOMS: atom_id res chain seq x y z
N MET A 1 13.51 54.14 -34.47
CA MET A 1 12.76 52.94 -34.04
C MET A 1 13.73 52.08 -33.24
N THR A 2 13.63 52.14 -31.92
CA THR A 2 14.47 51.38 -30.98
C THR A 2 13.69 50.13 -30.59
N PRO A 3 14.27 48.91 -30.61
CA PRO A 3 13.54 47.72 -30.22
C PRO A 3 13.33 47.72 -28.71
N ALA A 4 12.09 47.50 -28.28
CA ALA A 4 11.75 47.28 -26.88
C ALA A 4 12.34 45.95 -26.43
N THR A 5 13.23 46.01 -25.45
CA THR A 5 13.68 44.85 -24.67
C THR A 5 12.51 44.34 -23.83
N ASN A 6 11.90 43.24 -24.26
CA ASN A 6 11.03 42.43 -23.42
C ASN A 6 11.88 41.76 -22.34
N THR A 7 11.96 42.39 -21.17
CA THR A 7 12.41 41.71 -19.95
C THR A 7 11.34 40.68 -19.57
N PRO A 8 11.66 39.39 -19.44
CA PRO A 8 10.71 38.41 -18.93
C PRO A 8 10.27 38.85 -17.53
N GLY A 9 8.96 38.92 -17.32
CA GLY A 9 8.35 39.21 -16.03
C GLY A 9 8.99 38.34 -14.96
N GLY A 10 9.48 39.01 -13.92
CA GLY A 10 10.39 38.43 -12.95
C GLY A 10 9.87 37.16 -12.29
N ASP A 11 10.83 36.31 -11.94
CA ASP A 11 10.75 35.31 -10.86
C ASP A 11 10.20 35.98 -9.59
N ARG A 12 8.88 36.08 -9.48
CA ARG A 12 8.26 36.19 -8.17
C ARG A 12 8.36 34.79 -7.58
N PRO A 13 9.06 34.60 -6.45
CA PRO A 13 9.03 33.32 -5.77
C PRO A 13 7.55 32.97 -5.54
N TYR A 14 7.11 31.79 -5.99
CA TYR A 14 5.77 31.31 -5.70
C TYR A 14 5.69 31.13 -4.18
N ILE A 15 5.08 32.10 -3.49
CA ILE A 15 5.01 32.09 -2.03
C ILE A 15 3.76 31.29 -1.64
N MET A 16 3.96 30.03 -1.26
CA MET A 16 2.91 29.10 -0.79
C MET A 16 2.27 29.63 0.49
N HIS A 17 1.10 30.24 0.38
CA HIS A 17 0.43 30.92 1.49
C HIS A 17 -1.08 30.68 1.54
N SER A 18 -1.69 30.09 0.51
CA SER A 18 -3.13 29.85 0.51
C SER A 18 -3.51 28.57 1.27
N PRO A 19 -4.75 28.45 1.78
CA PRO A 19 -5.28 27.20 2.30
C PRO A 19 -5.16 26.04 1.30
N ASP A 20 -5.31 26.31 0.00
CA ASP A 20 -5.16 25.32 -1.06
C ASP A 20 -3.72 24.82 -1.19
N ASP A 21 -2.73 25.71 -1.09
CA ASP A 21 -1.31 25.32 -1.08
C ASP A 21 -1.01 24.40 0.11
N GLN A 22 -1.57 24.70 1.29
CA GLN A 22 -1.40 23.85 2.47
C GLN A 22 -2.05 22.48 2.28
N ALA A 23 -3.24 22.41 1.66
CA ALA A 23 -3.91 21.16 1.35
C ALA A 23 -3.09 20.31 0.36
N VAL A 24 -2.58 20.93 -0.71
CA VAL A 24 -1.71 20.27 -1.70
C VAL A 24 -0.43 19.76 -1.05
N LEU A 25 0.27 20.58 -0.27
CA LEU A 25 1.48 20.16 0.44
C LEU A 25 1.19 19.02 1.42
N SER A 26 0.04 19.05 2.10
CA SER A 26 -0.40 18.01 3.01
C SER A 26 -0.60 16.67 2.25
N ALA A 27 -1.30 16.70 1.12
CA ALA A 27 -1.49 15.54 0.25
C ALA A 27 -0.16 14.99 -0.31
N LEU A 28 0.73 15.87 -0.79
CA LEU A 28 2.04 15.47 -1.30
C LEU A 28 2.92 14.83 -0.21
N ARG A 29 2.92 15.38 1.02
CA ARG A 29 3.61 14.78 2.16
C ARG A 29 3.05 13.41 2.52
N PHE A 30 1.72 13.27 2.47
CA PHE A 30 1.07 11.99 2.68
C PHE A 30 1.52 10.95 1.66
N LEU A 31 1.44 11.28 0.36
CA LEU A 31 1.89 10.40 -0.72
C LEU A 31 3.36 10.02 -0.58
N ALA A 32 4.23 10.98 -0.27
CA ALA A 32 5.66 10.73 -0.07
C ALA A 32 5.94 9.77 1.10
N ARG A 33 5.24 9.94 2.24
CA ARG A 33 5.38 9.07 3.41
C ARG A 33 4.88 7.66 3.14
N THR A 34 3.71 7.55 2.51
CA THR A 34 3.12 6.26 2.13
C THR A 34 4.01 5.54 1.12
N GLY A 35 4.46 6.24 0.08
CA GLY A 35 5.42 5.70 -0.89
C GLY A 35 6.72 5.21 -0.26
N SER A 36 7.29 5.97 0.69
CA SER A 36 8.51 5.57 1.40
C SER A 36 8.33 4.29 2.21
N GLN A 37 7.17 4.09 2.84
CA GLN A 37 6.88 2.84 3.58
C GLN A 37 6.76 1.64 2.65
N ILE A 38 6.05 1.80 1.53
CA ILE A 38 5.92 0.77 0.48
C ILE A 38 7.29 0.41 -0.10
N ASP A 39 8.12 1.41 -0.39
CA ASP A 39 9.47 1.19 -0.91
C ASP A 39 10.35 0.46 0.09
N ALA A 40 10.30 0.82 1.37
CA ALA A 40 11.06 0.12 2.41
C ALA A 40 10.67 -1.37 2.49
N PHE A 41 9.37 -1.68 2.48
CA PHE A 41 8.88 -3.05 2.52
C PHE A 41 9.21 -3.83 1.24
N ARG A 42 9.06 -3.19 0.07
CA ARG A 42 9.50 -3.77 -1.21
C ARG A 42 10.98 -4.17 -1.18
N GLN A 43 11.85 -3.33 -0.61
CA GLN A 43 13.27 -3.66 -0.46
C GLN A 43 13.49 -4.81 0.52
N GLN A 44 12.70 -4.92 1.59
CA GLN A 44 12.75 -6.07 2.50
C GLN A 44 12.36 -7.37 1.79
N LEU A 45 11.27 -7.37 1.02
CA LEU A 45 10.84 -8.54 0.25
C LEU A 45 11.89 -8.99 -0.78
N LYS A 46 12.47 -8.03 -1.51
CA LYS A 46 13.56 -8.32 -2.47
C LYS A 46 14.75 -8.98 -1.80
N ARG A 47 15.14 -8.54 -0.60
CA ARG A 47 16.27 -9.11 0.15
C ARG A 47 15.95 -10.48 0.75
N ALA A 48 14.77 -10.64 1.33
CA ALA A 48 14.39 -11.87 2.04
C ALA A 48 14.01 -13.02 1.11
N ALA A 49 13.51 -12.70 -0.09
CA ALA A 49 12.84 -13.68 -0.91
C ALA A 49 13.26 -13.67 -2.39
N SER A 50 14.05 -12.68 -2.82
CA SER A 50 14.44 -12.48 -4.23
C SER A 50 13.24 -12.45 -5.19
N LEU A 51 12.07 -12.06 -4.69
CA LEU A 51 10.85 -12.06 -5.49
C LEU A 51 10.76 -10.81 -6.37
N PRO A 52 10.20 -10.92 -7.57
CA PRO A 52 9.75 -9.75 -8.31
C PRO A 52 8.65 -9.07 -7.50
N VAL A 53 8.78 -7.76 -7.32
CA VAL A 53 7.80 -6.95 -6.60
C VAL A 53 7.49 -5.72 -7.43
N VAL A 54 6.22 -5.56 -7.77
CA VAL A 54 5.66 -4.36 -8.37
C VAL A 54 4.91 -3.61 -7.29
N SER A 55 4.99 -2.28 -7.30
CA SER A 55 4.26 -1.46 -6.35
C SER A 55 3.95 -0.10 -6.93
N PHE A 56 2.81 0.46 -6.55
CA PHE A 56 2.46 1.83 -6.84
C PHE A 56 1.69 2.46 -5.68
N VAL A 57 1.81 3.77 -5.58
CA VAL A 57 0.92 4.63 -4.80
C VAL A 57 0.39 5.63 -5.80
N GLU A 58 -0.91 5.60 -6.03
CA GLU A 58 -1.55 6.44 -7.02
C GLU A 58 -2.67 7.26 -6.42
N CYS A 59 -2.86 8.43 -7.01
CA CYS A 59 -3.94 9.35 -6.69
C CYS A 59 -4.71 9.58 -7.99
N ARG A 60 -6.00 9.24 -8.00
CA ARG A 60 -6.86 9.30 -9.19
C ARG A 60 -8.09 10.15 -8.92
N TYR A 61 -8.54 10.89 -9.92
CA TYR A 61 -9.82 11.57 -9.88
C TYR A 61 -10.87 10.73 -10.59
N TYR A 62 -12.01 10.52 -9.92
CA TYR A 62 -13.21 9.95 -10.54
C TYR A 62 -14.35 10.96 -10.34
N GLY A 63 -14.68 11.70 -11.39
CA GLY A 63 -15.58 12.85 -11.28
C GLY A 63 -14.94 13.96 -10.43
N SER A 64 -15.63 14.39 -9.38
CA SER A 64 -15.13 15.38 -8.42
C SER A 64 -14.30 14.78 -7.27
N ASP A 65 -14.24 13.45 -7.18
CA ASP A 65 -13.75 12.76 -6.01
C ASP A 65 -12.31 12.27 -6.20
N LEU A 66 -11.51 12.43 -5.15
CA LEU A 66 -10.10 12.01 -5.10
C LEU A 66 -9.97 10.64 -4.46
N TYR A 67 -9.36 9.70 -5.16
CA TYR A 67 -9.11 8.33 -4.69
C TYR A 67 -7.62 8.13 -4.53
N VAL A 68 -7.19 7.56 -3.40
CA VAL A 68 -5.81 7.10 -3.25
C VAL A 68 -5.81 5.59 -3.18
N CYS A 69 -5.03 4.95 -4.04
CA CYS A 69 -4.83 3.51 -4.05
C CYS A 69 -3.35 3.21 -3.82
N VAL A 70 -3.09 2.25 -2.94
CA VAL A 70 -1.77 1.72 -2.66
C VAL A 70 -1.81 0.23 -2.99
N CYS A 71 -0.91 -0.18 -3.87
CA CYS A 71 -0.78 -1.56 -4.27
C CYS A 71 0.67 -2.00 -4.20
N LEU A 72 0.89 -3.19 -3.65
CA LEU A 72 2.13 -3.93 -3.78
C LEU A 72 1.77 -5.36 -4.16
N GLU A 73 2.45 -5.91 -5.16
CA GLU A 73 2.21 -7.25 -5.66
C GLU A 73 3.51 -8.00 -5.86
N THR A 74 3.52 -9.29 -5.54
CA THR A 74 4.67 -10.16 -5.74
C THR A 74 4.25 -11.54 -6.21
N ASP A 75 5.03 -12.11 -7.13
CA ASP A 75 4.87 -13.50 -7.56
C ASP A 75 5.46 -14.42 -6.49
N VAL A 76 4.63 -15.27 -5.90
CA VAL A 76 5.06 -16.21 -4.86
C VAL A 76 5.43 -17.56 -5.46
N ALA A 77 4.70 -17.97 -6.50
CA ALA A 77 4.93 -19.17 -7.30
C ALA A 77 4.30 -18.98 -8.68
N GLU A 78 4.51 -19.93 -9.59
CA GLU A 78 3.87 -19.92 -10.91
C GLU A 78 2.34 -19.83 -10.78
N GLY A 79 1.76 -18.79 -11.40
CA GLY A 79 0.31 -18.53 -11.35
C GLY A 79 -0.23 -18.11 -9.98
N LYS A 80 0.63 -17.69 -9.04
CA LYS A 80 0.23 -17.31 -7.69
C LYS A 80 0.88 -16.00 -7.25
N THR A 81 0.08 -14.93 -7.18
CA THR A 81 0.51 -13.62 -6.68
C THR A 81 -0.07 -13.31 -5.31
N LEU A 82 0.70 -12.60 -4.48
CA LEU A 82 0.22 -12.02 -3.24
C LEU A 82 0.17 -10.49 -3.41
N THR A 83 -1.00 -9.92 -3.20
CA THR A 83 -1.28 -8.50 -3.41
C THR A 83 -1.65 -7.86 -2.07
N TRP A 84 -0.96 -6.79 -1.69
CA TRP A 84 -1.35 -5.87 -0.62
C TRP A 84 -2.08 -4.71 -1.27
N TRP A 85 -3.33 -4.49 -0.87
CA TRP A 85 -4.21 -3.49 -1.46
C TRP A 85 -4.75 -2.59 -0.37
N LEU A 86 -4.63 -1.26 -0.53
CA LEU A 86 -5.23 -0.28 0.34
C LEU A 86 -5.88 0.83 -0.49
N ASP A 87 -7.17 1.04 -0.27
CA ASP A 87 -7.96 2.09 -0.89
C ASP A 87 -8.38 3.14 0.14
N ILE A 88 -8.32 4.40 -0.28
CA ILE A 88 -8.78 5.58 0.47
C ILE A 88 -9.74 6.33 -0.43
N THR A 89 -11.01 6.34 -0.05
CA THR A 89 -12.09 6.87 -0.88
C THR A 89 -12.96 7.85 -0.10
N PRO A 90 -13.33 9.01 -0.66
CA PRO A 90 -14.29 9.90 -0.04
C PRO A 90 -15.68 9.25 -0.04
N LYS A 91 -16.46 9.61 0.98
CA LYS A 91 -17.86 9.24 1.20
C LYS A 91 -18.59 10.48 1.72
N ASP A 92 -19.91 10.46 1.66
CA ASP A 92 -20.77 11.59 2.06
C ASP A 92 -20.47 12.15 3.46
N VAL A 93 -19.97 11.30 4.36
CA VAL A 93 -19.72 11.63 5.78
C VAL A 93 -18.26 11.43 6.20
N GLY A 94 -17.32 11.32 5.25
CA GLY A 94 -15.89 11.18 5.58
C GLY A 94 -15.08 10.42 4.53
N TRP A 95 -14.05 9.71 5.00
CA TRP A 95 -13.09 8.99 4.19
C TRP A 95 -13.07 7.52 4.59
N ARG A 96 -13.39 6.65 3.65
CA ARG A 96 -13.29 5.21 3.85
C ARG A 96 -11.88 4.74 3.52
N VAL A 97 -11.26 4.03 4.47
CA VAL A 97 -9.99 3.34 4.30
C VAL A 97 -10.24 1.84 4.38
N GLU A 98 -9.93 1.11 3.31
CA GLU A 98 -10.08 -0.35 3.22
C GLU A 98 -8.72 -0.95 2.86
N ALA A 99 -8.31 -2.01 3.56
CA ALA A 99 -6.97 -2.58 3.38
C ALA A 99 -7.01 -4.11 3.49
N SER A 100 -6.54 -4.80 2.46
CA SER A 100 -6.60 -6.26 2.33
C SER A 100 -5.34 -6.84 1.71
N VAL A 101 -5.00 -8.05 2.14
CA VAL A 101 -4.01 -8.92 1.48
C VAL A 101 -4.78 -9.99 0.73
N LEU A 102 -4.47 -10.18 -0.55
CA LEU A 102 -5.23 -10.99 -1.48
C LEU A 102 -4.31 -11.98 -2.20
N TRP A 103 -4.75 -13.23 -2.38
CA TRP A 103 -4.17 -14.10 -3.42
C TRP A 103 -4.78 -13.75 -4.77
N ASN A 104 -3.94 -13.63 -5.80
CA ASN A 104 -4.34 -13.38 -7.19
C ASN A 104 -5.28 -12.18 -7.33
N GLY A 105 -5.12 -11.18 -6.44
CA GLY A 105 -5.96 -9.99 -6.38
C GLY A 105 -7.43 -10.21 -5.99
N ARG A 106 -7.82 -11.39 -5.48
CA ARG A 106 -9.23 -11.73 -5.24
C ARG A 106 -9.48 -12.41 -3.90
N ASP A 107 -8.70 -13.44 -3.57
CA ASP A 107 -9.01 -14.28 -2.42
C ASP A 107 -8.42 -13.66 -1.16
N VAL A 108 -9.27 -13.21 -0.24
CA VAL A 108 -8.84 -12.52 0.98
C VAL A 108 -8.02 -13.45 1.87
N VAL A 109 -6.79 -13.04 2.15
CA VAL A 109 -5.84 -13.71 3.06
C VAL A 109 -5.87 -13.06 4.44
N ALA A 110 -5.91 -11.74 4.45
CA ALA A 110 -6.02 -10.94 5.65
C ALA A 110 -6.72 -9.63 5.28
N GLN A 111 -7.45 -9.06 6.24
CA GLN A 111 -8.11 -7.78 6.06
C GLN A 111 -7.91 -6.97 7.34
N VAL A 112 -7.45 -5.73 7.17
CA VAL A 112 -7.50 -4.74 8.26
C VAL A 112 -8.93 -4.19 8.27
N PRO A 113 -9.60 -4.13 9.44
CA PRO A 113 -10.95 -3.60 9.53
C PRO A 113 -11.04 -2.22 8.88
N GLY A 114 -12.00 -2.08 7.96
CA GLY A 114 -12.21 -0.82 7.27
C GLY A 114 -12.56 0.30 8.25
N GLN A 115 -12.05 1.49 8.01
CA GLN A 115 -12.31 2.66 8.84
C GLN A 115 -13.04 3.74 8.04
N LEU A 116 -14.00 4.40 8.69
CA LEU A 116 -14.60 5.63 8.19
C LEU A 116 -14.06 6.78 9.06
N LEU A 117 -13.21 7.60 8.46
CA LEU A 117 -12.51 8.68 9.12
C LEU A 117 -13.18 10.03 8.79
N PRO A 118 -13.29 10.95 9.75
CA PRO A 118 -14.09 12.16 9.57
C PRO A 118 -13.53 13.11 8.51
N ASP A 119 -12.21 13.14 8.34
CA ASP A 119 -11.52 14.01 7.39
C ASP A 119 -10.19 13.41 6.92
N PHE A 120 -9.53 14.10 5.99
CA PHE A 120 -8.26 13.66 5.44
C PHE A 120 -7.11 13.76 6.45
N GLN A 121 -7.19 14.64 7.46
CA GLN A 121 -6.17 14.71 8.50
C GLN A 121 -6.19 13.43 9.36
N ALA A 122 -7.36 12.91 9.68
CA ALA A 122 -7.53 11.62 10.34
C ALA A 122 -6.98 10.48 9.48
N VAL A 123 -7.19 10.50 8.15
CA VAL A 123 -6.56 9.56 7.21
C VAL A 123 -5.04 9.59 7.33
N GLN A 124 -4.44 10.78 7.32
CA GLN A 124 -2.99 10.94 7.43
C GLN A 124 -2.40 10.38 8.74
N GLN A 125 -3.19 10.38 9.81
CA GLN A 125 -2.80 9.84 11.11
C GLN A 125 -2.98 8.32 11.19
N ALA A 126 -4.07 7.79 10.62
CA ALA A 126 -4.42 6.37 10.72
C ALA A 126 -3.66 5.48 9.72
N VAL A 127 -3.49 5.94 8.48
CA VAL A 127 -2.95 5.13 7.38
C VAL A 127 -1.55 4.57 7.65
N PRO A 128 -0.58 5.28 8.26
CA PRO A 128 0.74 4.71 8.51
C PRO A 128 0.70 3.41 9.34
N GLU A 129 -0.10 3.39 10.41
CA GLU A 129 -0.22 2.20 11.26
C GLU A 129 -1.07 1.11 10.59
N MET A 130 -2.18 1.47 9.92
CA MET A 130 -2.95 0.51 9.12
C MET A 130 -2.11 -0.15 8.03
N LEU A 131 -1.29 0.64 7.34
CA LEU A 131 -0.40 0.15 6.30
C LEU A 131 0.65 -0.80 6.89
N LYS A 132 1.28 -0.43 8.01
CA LYS A 132 2.21 -1.33 8.70
C LYS A 132 1.56 -2.68 9.04
N GLN A 133 0.36 -2.66 9.63
CA GLN A 133 -0.38 -3.88 9.96
C GLN A 133 -0.69 -4.72 8.73
N LEU A 134 -1.08 -4.07 7.63
CA LEU A 134 -1.32 -4.73 6.34
C LEU A 134 -0.05 -5.41 5.80
N LEU A 135 1.07 -4.68 5.81
CA LEU A 135 2.36 -5.17 5.33
C LEU A 135 2.84 -6.36 6.16
N ASP A 136 2.77 -6.26 7.49
CA ASP A 136 3.11 -7.35 8.42
C ASP A 136 2.22 -8.59 8.19
N ALA A 137 0.92 -8.41 8.02
CA ALA A 137 -0.02 -9.51 7.78
C ALA A 137 0.31 -10.27 6.48
N GLY A 138 0.59 -9.57 5.39
CA GLY A 138 0.98 -10.22 4.14
C GLY A 138 2.40 -10.78 4.17
N GLY A 139 3.33 -10.16 4.91
CA GLY A 139 4.66 -10.72 5.17
C GLY A 139 4.57 -12.09 5.86
N HIS A 140 3.70 -12.23 6.87
CA HIS A 140 3.44 -13.51 7.53
C HIS A 140 2.79 -14.53 6.57
N ALA A 141 1.83 -14.10 5.76
CA ALA A 141 1.20 -14.97 4.77
C ALA A 141 2.20 -15.49 3.73
N LEU A 142 3.08 -14.63 3.25
CA LEU A 142 4.16 -14.99 2.34
C LEU A 142 5.12 -15.99 2.98
N ALA A 143 5.54 -15.76 4.22
CA ALA A 143 6.42 -16.67 4.95
C ALA A 143 5.81 -18.07 5.06
N ARG A 144 4.52 -18.17 5.41
CA ARG A 144 3.80 -19.45 5.47
C ARG A 144 3.70 -20.13 4.11
N ALA A 145 3.40 -19.37 3.05
CA ALA A 145 3.25 -19.92 1.69
C ALA A 145 4.56 -20.49 1.13
N ARG A 146 5.71 -20.07 1.66
CA ARG A 146 7.05 -20.53 1.25
C ARG A 146 7.63 -21.61 2.14
N GLN A 147 6.99 -21.96 3.25
CA GLN A 147 7.41 -23.10 4.05
C GLN A 147 7.10 -24.40 3.28
N PRO A 148 8.03 -25.37 3.26
CA PRO A 148 7.71 -26.68 2.72
C PRO A 148 6.56 -27.27 3.53
N ALA A 149 5.60 -27.90 2.84
CA ALA A 149 4.53 -28.62 3.52
C ALA A 149 5.18 -29.63 4.48
N THR A 150 4.99 -29.46 5.78
CA THR A 150 5.40 -30.45 6.76
C THR A 150 4.71 -31.76 6.40
N ALA A 151 5.48 -32.81 6.14
CA ALA A 151 4.96 -34.14 5.90
C ALA A 151 3.99 -34.52 7.05
N PRO A 152 2.85 -35.17 6.76
CA PRO A 152 2.00 -35.68 7.82
C PRO A 152 2.83 -36.57 8.76
N PRO A 153 2.51 -36.59 10.06
CA PRO A 153 3.19 -37.49 10.99
C PRO A 153 3.11 -38.91 10.44
N ASP A 154 4.27 -39.55 10.35
CA ASP A 154 4.44 -40.90 9.87
C ASP A 154 3.81 -41.85 10.90
N ASP A 155 2.56 -42.27 10.67
CA ASP A 155 1.82 -43.24 11.50
C ASP A 155 2.36 -44.69 11.36
N SER A 156 3.62 -44.87 10.95
CA SER A 156 4.26 -46.18 10.82
C SER A 156 4.87 -46.71 12.12
N LEU A 157 4.13 -46.57 13.24
CA LEU A 157 4.41 -47.27 14.49
C LEU A 157 3.13 -47.90 15.09
N SER A 158 2.55 -48.88 14.40
CA SER A 158 1.72 -49.91 15.06
C SER A 158 1.50 -51.14 14.17
N THR A 159 2.53 -51.96 14.03
CA THR A 159 2.34 -53.41 13.78
C THR A 159 3.61 -54.19 14.14
N ARG A 160 4.01 -54.12 15.42
CA ARG A 160 4.86 -55.14 16.04
C ARG A 160 4.45 -55.34 17.49
N ALA A 161 3.41 -56.15 17.67
CA ALA A 161 3.24 -57.08 18.78
C ALA A 161 1.85 -57.69 18.63
N LEU A 162 1.79 -58.96 18.26
CA LEU A 162 1.01 -60.01 18.93
C LEU A 162 1.18 -61.29 18.10
N ASP A 163 1.97 -62.19 18.69
CA ASP A 163 2.01 -63.65 18.58
C ASP A 163 2.26 -64.34 17.22
#